data_AF-A0A6A0QUM3-F1
#
_entry.id   AF-A0A6A0QUM3-F1
#
_cell.length_a   1.000
_cell.length_b   1.000
_cell.length_c   1.000
_cell.angle_alpha   90.00
_cell.angle_beta   90.00
_cell.angle_gamma   90.00
#
_symmetry.space_group_name_H-M   'P 1'
#
loop_
_entity.id
_entity.type
_entity.pdbx_description
1 polymer ?
#
loop_
_entity_poly.entity_id
_entity_poly.type
_entity_poly.pdbx_seq_one_letter_code
_entity_poly.pdbx_strand_id
1 'polypeptide(L)'
;MADMRSHTIVMLISVVLLSAGCAGLISPEVARLSVVSYAPLPEGAPVLLSTKDIDREYEEIAVISIRSSAWTSIEELNEALKKEARDIGAHAAIRIQFGHEGM
;
A
#
# COMPACT_ATOMS: atom_id res chain seq x y z
N MET A 1 43.44 -14.71 -15.35
CA MET A 1 42.05 -15.25 -15.32
C MET A 1 41.44 -15.16 -13.91
N ALA A 2 41.66 -14.07 -13.16
CA ALA A 2 41.07 -13.85 -11.83
C ALA A 2 40.14 -12.62 -11.79
N ASP A 3 40.39 -11.63 -12.65
CA ASP A 3 39.61 -10.39 -12.76
C ASP A 3 38.14 -10.60 -13.11
N MET A 4 37.88 -11.46 -14.10
CA MET A 4 36.54 -11.59 -14.68
C MET A 4 35.51 -12.17 -13.69
N ARG A 5 35.95 -13.05 -12.77
CA ARG A 5 35.10 -13.60 -11.69
C ARG A 5 34.74 -12.55 -10.63
N SER A 6 35.64 -11.62 -10.33
CA SER A 6 35.40 -10.58 -9.34
C SER A 6 34.32 -9.60 -9.82
N HIS A 7 34.37 -9.20 -11.10
CA HIS A 7 33.36 -8.34 -11.70
C HIS A 7 31.97 -8.99 -11.78
N THR A 8 31.89 -10.30 -12.08
CA THR A 8 30.60 -11.00 -12.10
C THR A 8 29.97 -11.05 -10.71
N ILE A 9 30.76 -11.26 -9.65
CA ILE A 9 30.27 -11.29 -8.26
C ILE A 9 29.78 -9.90 -7.83
N VAL A 10 30.55 -8.84 -8.10
CA VAL A 10 30.16 -7.46 -7.77
C VAL A 10 28.86 -7.07 -8.49
N MET A 11 28.74 -7.41 -9.77
CA MET A 11 27.53 -7.14 -10.55
C MET A 11 26.31 -7.90 -9.99
N LEU A 12 26.49 -9.16 -9.56
CA LEU A 12 25.42 -9.97 -8.97
C LEU A 12 24.95 -9.41 -7.62
N ILE A 13 25.89 -8.95 -6.78
CA ILE A 13 25.57 -8.28 -5.50
C ILE A 13 24.79 -6.99 -5.75
N SER A 14 25.16 -6.24 -6.79
CA SER A 14 24.48 -4.99 -7.16
C SER A 14 23.01 -5.24 -7.56
N VAL A 15 22.75 -6.29 -8.34
CA VAL A 15 21.39 -6.67 -8.78
C VAL A 15 20.53 -7.18 -7.61
N VAL A 16 21.10 -7.92 -6.67
CA VAL A 16 20.38 -8.38 -5.47
C VAL A 16 20.04 -7.21 -4.55
N LEU A 17 20.95 -6.25 -4.36
CA LEU A 17 20.69 -5.06 -3.56
C LEU A 17 19.64 -4.14 -4.20
N LEU A 18 19.64 -4.01 -5.53
CA LEU A 18 18.62 -3.26 -6.28
C LEU A 18 17.22 -3.89 -6.18
N SER A 19 17.11 -5.21 -6.17
CA SER A 19 15.82 -5.91 -6.06
C SER A 19 15.28 -5.96 -4.63
N ALA A 20 16.14 -5.96 -3.61
CA ALA A 20 15.72 -5.86 -2.22
C ALA A 20 15.16 -4.45 -1.86
N GLY A 21 15.54 -3.41 -2.60
CA GLY A 21 15.05 -2.04 -2.42
C GLY A 21 13.59 -1.80 -2.81
N CYS A 22 12.92 -2.76 -3.45
CA CYS A 22 11.51 -2.62 -3.87
C CYS A 22 10.50 -3.20 -2.86
N ALA A 23 10.94 -3.70 -1.69
CA ALA A 23 10.07 -4.26 -0.66
C ALA A 23 9.47 -3.18 0.28
N GLY A 24 8.91 -2.11 -0.29
CA GLY A 24 8.49 -0.93 0.47
C GLY A 24 7.18 -1.07 1.24
N LEU A 25 6.30 -2.00 0.86
CA LEU A 25 4.99 -2.17 1.49
C LEU A 25 4.96 -3.46 2.32
N ILE A 26 4.74 -3.33 3.62
CA ILE A 26 4.45 -4.47 4.49
C ILE A 26 2.94 -4.74 4.33
N SER A 27 2.58 -6.02 4.16
CA SER A 27 1.21 -6.44 3.83
C SER A 27 0.14 -5.69 4.64
N PRO A 28 -0.90 -5.15 3.99
CA PRO A 28 -1.97 -4.45 4.67
C PRO A 28 -2.77 -5.39 5.58
N GLU A 29 -3.16 -4.88 6.75
CA GLU A 29 -4.03 -5.56 7.70
C GLU A 29 -5.45 -4.97 7.58
N VAL A 30 -6.47 -5.81 7.41
CA VAL A 30 -7.85 -5.38 7.21
C VAL A 30 -8.73 -5.94 8.32
N ALA A 31 -9.31 -5.06 9.13
CA ALA A 31 -10.27 -5.39 10.17
C ALA A 31 -11.68 -4.99 9.72
N ARG A 32 -12.54 -5.97 9.42
CA ARG A 32 -13.93 -5.70 9.01
C ARG A 32 -14.79 -5.26 10.19
N LEU A 33 -15.59 -4.22 9.97
CA LEU A 33 -16.53 -3.67 10.92
C LEU A 33 -17.98 -4.04 10.58
N SER A 34 -18.29 -4.17 9.29
CA SER A 34 -19.61 -4.62 8.84
C SER A 34 -19.73 -6.15 8.84
N VAL A 35 -20.94 -6.61 9.19
CA VAL A 35 -21.35 -8.02 9.08
C VAL A 35 -21.64 -8.39 7.61
N VAL A 36 -21.96 -7.38 6.79
CA VAL A 36 -22.26 -7.55 5.37
C VAL A 36 -20.96 -7.59 4.58
N SER A 37 -20.82 -8.61 3.72
CA SER A 37 -19.70 -8.67 2.78
C SER A 37 -20.11 -8.11 1.44
N TYR A 38 -19.32 -7.15 0.96
CA TYR A 38 -19.42 -6.61 -0.39
C TYR A 38 -18.53 -7.40 -1.35
N ALA A 39 -18.94 -7.46 -2.62
CA ALA A 39 -18.11 -8.04 -3.67
C ALA A 39 -16.97 -7.05 -4.04
N PRO A 40 -15.79 -7.55 -4.42
CA PRO A 40 -14.72 -6.70 -4.91
C PRO A 40 -15.17 -5.85 -6.10
N LEU A 41 -14.67 -4.61 -6.17
CA LEU A 41 -14.89 -3.75 -7.33
C LEU A 41 -14.04 -4.20 -8.52
N PRO A 42 -14.47 -3.93 -9.77
CA PRO A 42 -13.66 -4.21 -10.95
C PRO A 42 -12.28 -3.55 -10.87
N GLU A 43 -11.30 -4.18 -11.51
CA GLU A 43 -9.98 -3.58 -11.65
C GLU A 43 -10.08 -2.22 -12.35
N GLY A 44 -9.42 -1.19 -11.80
CA GLY A 44 -9.50 0.17 -12.32
C GLY A 44 -10.74 0.96 -11.88
N ALA A 45 -11.68 0.37 -11.14
CA ALA A 45 -12.81 1.13 -10.59
C ALA A 45 -12.32 2.30 -9.73
N PRO A 46 -12.92 3.50 -9.87
CA PRO A 46 -12.49 4.66 -9.12
C PRO A 46 -12.83 4.49 -7.63
N VAL A 47 -11.85 4.71 -6.76
CA VAL A 47 -12.03 4.81 -5.32
C VAL A 47 -11.73 6.24 -4.90
N LEU A 48 -12.70 6.89 -4.25
CA LEU A 48 -12.50 8.22 -3.68
C LEU A 48 -11.55 8.11 -2.49
N LEU A 49 -10.43 8.83 -2.53
CA LEU A 49 -9.52 8.92 -1.40
C LEU A 49 -9.65 10.30 -0.77
N SER A 50 -9.95 10.33 0.53
CA SER A 50 -10.06 11.57 1.31
C SER A 50 -9.15 11.51 2.54
N THR A 51 -8.62 12.65 2.98
CA THR A 51 -7.96 12.80 4.29
C THR A 51 -8.86 13.43 5.35
N LYS A 52 -10.07 13.81 4.93
CA LYS A 52 -11.13 14.34 5.79
C LYS A 52 -12.30 13.39 5.77
N ASP A 53 -13.18 13.55 6.75
CA ASP A 53 -14.46 12.86 6.73
C ASP A 53 -15.25 13.20 5.45
N ILE A 54 -16.09 12.27 5.03
CA ILE A 54 -16.91 12.39 3.83
C ILE A 54 -18.31 12.83 4.27
N ASP A 55 -18.74 14.02 3.83
CA ASP A 55 -20.04 14.61 4.17
C ASP A 55 -21.19 13.94 3.37
N ARG A 56 -21.36 12.63 3.57
CA ARG A 56 -22.41 11.78 3.00
C ARG A 56 -22.69 10.64 3.95
N GLU A 57 -23.87 10.04 3.87
CA GLU A 57 -24.12 8.76 4.53
C GLU A 57 -23.27 7.67 3.87
N TYR A 58 -22.52 6.93 4.68
CA TYR A 58 -21.75 5.77 4.25
C TYR A 58 -21.83 4.65 5.28
N GLU A 59 -21.68 3.42 4.82
CA GLU A 59 -21.49 2.29 5.70
C GLU A 59 -20.00 2.08 5.95
N GLU A 60 -19.60 2.01 7.22
CA GLU A 60 -18.24 1.65 7.60
C GLU A 60 -18.01 0.16 7.40
N ILE A 61 -17.27 -0.19 6.34
CA ILE A 61 -17.04 -1.59 5.96
C ILE A 61 -15.87 -2.19 6.75
N ALA A 62 -14.74 -1.50 6.81
CA ALA A 62 -13.51 -1.99 7.41
C ALA A 62 -12.52 -0.87 7.78
N VAL A 63 -11.61 -1.19 8.69
CA VAL A 63 -10.38 -0.43 8.95
C VAL A 63 -9.23 -1.11 8.22
N ILE A 64 -8.47 -0.34 7.44
CA ILE A 64 -7.29 -0.82 6.70
C ILE A 64 -6.05 -0.19 7.34
N SER A 65 -5.14 -1.02 7.85
CA SER A 65 -3.84 -0.59 8.35
C SER A 65 -2.76 -0.93 7.32
N ILE A 66 -2.11 0.10 6.78
CA ILE A 66 -0.99 -0.06 5.85
C ILE A 66 0.28 0.33 6.59
N ARG A 67 1.26 -0.58 6.62
CA ARG A 67 2.59 -0.33 7.16
C ARG A 67 3.56 -0.20 6.00
N SER A 68 4.41 0.82 6.05
CA SER A 68 5.43 1.04 5.02
C SER A 68 6.80 1.27 5.63
N SER A 69 7.81 1.07 4.80
CA SER A 69 9.17 1.52 5.11
C SER A 69 9.27 3.05 5.05
N ALA A 70 10.33 3.62 5.61
CA ALA A 70 10.60 5.07 5.56
C ALA A 70 10.82 5.61 4.12
N TRP A 71 11.05 4.73 3.15
CA TRP A 71 11.36 5.09 1.77
C TRP A 71 10.16 5.04 0.84
N THR A 72 9.00 4.62 1.34
CA THR A 72 7.78 4.44 0.55
C THR A 72 7.11 5.78 0.32
N SER A 73 6.79 6.06 -0.95
CA SER A 73 6.11 7.29 -1.32
C SER A 73 4.66 7.31 -0.83
N ILE A 74 4.14 8.52 -0.63
CA ILE A 74 2.73 8.71 -0.28
C ILE A 74 1.82 8.19 -1.41
N GLU A 75 2.28 8.30 -2.65
CA GLU A 75 1.59 7.80 -3.84
C GLU A 75 1.45 6.28 -3.79
N GLU A 76 2.52 5.54 -3.47
CA GLU A 76 2.47 4.08 -3.31
C GLU A 76 1.53 3.66 -2.18
N LEU A 77 1.54 4.38 -1.06
CA LEU A 77 0.61 4.17 0.05
C LEU A 77 -0.85 4.40 -0.36
N ASN A 78 -1.11 5.47 -1.11
CA ASN A 78 -2.44 5.81 -1.60
C ASN A 78 -2.94 4.77 -2.60
N GLU A 79 -2.09 4.29 -3.50
CA GLU A 79 -2.46 3.24 -4.46
C GLU A 79 -2.70 1.89 -3.77
N ALA A 80 -1.89 1.55 -2.76
CA ALA A 80 -2.13 0.38 -1.92
C ALA A 80 -3.49 0.48 -1.20
N LEU A 81 -3.80 1.63 -0.62
CA LEU A 81 -5.09 1.85 0.06
C LEU A 81 -6.29 1.74 -0.88
N LYS A 82 -6.20 2.35 -2.06
CA LYS A 82 -7.24 2.22 -3.08
C LYS A 82 -7.41 0.79 -3.55
N LYS A 83 -6.31 0.06 -3.73
CA LYS A 83 -6.35 -1.36 -4.11
C LYS A 83 -7.09 -2.17 -3.06
N GLU A 84 -6.71 -2.08 -1.80
CA GLU A 84 -7.37 -2.83 -0.72
C GLU A 84 -8.83 -2.42 -0.53
N ALA A 85 -9.15 -1.13 -0.68
CA ALA A 85 -10.53 -0.64 -0.69
C ALA A 85 -11.37 -1.32 -1.80
N ARG A 86 -10.83 -1.45 -3.03
CA ARG A 86 -11.53 -2.18 -4.10
C ARG A 86 -11.72 -3.65 -3.77
N ASP A 87 -10.70 -4.29 -3.21
CA ASP A 87 -10.72 -5.72 -2.90
C ASP A 87 -11.79 -6.06 -1.85
N ILE A 88 -12.19 -5.09 -1.01
CA ILE A 88 -13.30 -5.22 -0.05
C ILE A 88 -14.63 -4.62 -0.51
N GLY A 89 -14.71 -4.10 -1.74
CA GLY A 89 -15.94 -3.51 -2.29
C GLY A 89 -16.22 -2.06 -1.87
N ALA A 90 -15.24 -1.36 -1.30
CA ALA A 90 -15.38 0.03 -0.87
C ALA A 90 -15.16 1.01 -2.03
N HIS A 91 -16.07 1.99 -2.16
CA HIS A 91 -16.01 3.05 -3.17
C HIS A 91 -15.25 4.30 -2.69
N ALA A 92 -14.96 4.36 -1.40
CA ALA A 92 -14.21 5.45 -0.78
C ALA A 92 -13.32 4.92 0.34
N ALA A 93 -12.22 5.61 0.58
CA ALA A 93 -11.32 5.39 1.70
C ALA A 93 -10.98 6.72 2.36
N ILE A 94 -11.07 6.78 3.69
CA ILE A 94 -10.64 7.92 4.49
C ILE A 94 -9.28 7.56 5.08
N ARG A 95 -8.23 8.25 4.61
CA ARG A 95 -6.86 8.07 5.09
C ARG A 95 -6.64 8.91 6.32
N ILE A 96 -6.52 8.25 7.47
CA ILE A 96 -6.12 8.88 8.72
C ILE A 96 -4.63 8.61 8.93
N GLN A 97 -3.82 9.66 8.92
CA GLN A 97 -2.37 9.53 9.11
C GLN A 97 -2.07 9.59 10.61
N PHE A 98 -1.60 8.48 11.18
CA PHE A 98 -1.00 8.44 12.52
C PHE A 98 0.47 8.07 12.37
N GLY A 99 1.37 8.93 12.87
CA GLY A 99 2.81 8.64 12.91
C GLY A 99 3.62 9.13 11.71
N HIS A 100 3.52 10.43 11.39
CA HIS A 100 4.65 11.20 10.83
C HIS A 100 4.52 12.68 11.20
N GLU A 101 4.37 12.96 12.49
CA GLU A 101 4.71 14.28 13.01
C GLU A 101 6.20 14.29 13.33
N GLY A 102 6.97 14.97 12.47
CA GLY A 102 8.35 15.39 12.74
C GLY A 102 9.43 14.39 12.32
N MET A 103 9.99 14.58 11.12
CA MET A 103 11.30 15.23 10.91
C MET A 103 11.59 15.38 9.41
#